data_AF-A0A9D7ZV71-F1
#
_entry.id   AF-A0A9D7ZV71-F1
#
_cell.length_a   1.000
_cell.length_b   1.000
_cell.length_c   1.000
_cell.angle_alpha   90.00
_cell.angle_beta   90.00
_cell.angle_gamma   90.00
#
_symmetry.space_group_name_H-M   'P 1'
#
loop_
_entity.id
_entity.type
_entity.pdbx_description
1 polymer ?
#
loop_
_entity_poly.entity_id
_entity_poly.type
_entity_poly.pdbx_seq_one_letter_code
_entity_poly.pdbx_strand_id
1 'polypeptide(L)' 'MAKENDIKISDKQLRWLQRGLDQAGGKLPLFDDKGRKVSDRTVKSCIEHGWAEPWFSNPLKPDWLICKLTDTGRDIAQE' A
#
# COMPACT_ATOMS: atom_id res chain seq x y z
N MET A 1 -27.69 -0.23 10.97
CA MET A 1 -26.89 0.12 9.77
C MET A 1 -25.61 0.76 10.31
N ALA A 2 -24.51 0.01 10.30
CA ALA A 2 -23.26 0.43 10.92
C ALA A 2 -22.75 1.69 10.22
N LYS A 3 -22.38 2.71 11.01
CA LYS A 3 -21.80 3.96 10.51
C LYS A 3 -20.51 3.63 9.78
N GLU A 4 -20.42 4.07 8.53
CA GLU A 4 -19.21 4.05 7.71
C GLU A 4 -18.14 4.85 8.47
N ASN A 5 -17.08 4.18 8.91
CA ASN A 5 -15.98 4.85 9.58
C ASN A 5 -15.29 5.74 8.54
N ASP A 6 -15.29 7.06 8.74
CA ASP A 6 -14.45 8.01 8.02
C ASP A 6 -12.97 7.68 8.30
N ILE A 7 -12.45 6.65 7.63
CA ILE A 7 -11.05 6.28 7.72
C ILE A 7 -10.26 7.34 6.96
N LYS A 8 -9.71 8.30 7.70
CA LYS A 8 -8.89 9.35 7.13
C LYS A 8 -7.54 8.78 6.66
N ILE A 9 -7.39 8.65 5.35
CA ILE A 9 -6.10 8.31 4.74
C ILE A 9 -5.10 9.46 4.93
N SER A 10 -3.82 9.12 5.19
CA SER A 10 -2.74 10.11 5.22
C SER A 10 -2.08 10.27 3.85
N ASP A 11 -1.51 11.44 3.58
CA ASP A 11 -0.79 11.73 2.33
C ASP A 11 0.28 10.69 1.99
N LYS A 12 0.97 10.15 3.01
CA LYS A 12 2.01 9.12 2.81
C LYS A 12 1.42 7.79 2.34
N GLN A 13 0.26 7.41 2.87
CA GLN A 13 -0.45 6.21 2.44
C GLN A 13 -0.99 6.40 1.02
N LEU A 14 -1.67 7.52 0.77
CA LEU A 14 -2.25 7.82 -0.54
C LEU A 14 -1.17 7.84 -1.63
N ARG A 15 -0.09 8.60 -1.43
CA ARG A 15 1.04 8.64 -2.39
C ARG A 15 1.67 7.28 -2.61
N TRP A 16 1.73 6.43 -1.60
CA TRP A 16 2.30 5.09 -1.76
C TRP A 16 1.37 4.20 -2.59
N LEU A 17 0.05 4.21 -2.33
CA LEU A 17 -0.95 3.47 -3.10
C LEU A 17 -1.01 3.93 -4.57
N GLN A 18 -1.02 5.24 -4.81
CA GLN A 18 -1.00 5.84 -6.15
C GLN A 18 0.13 5.32 -7.04
N ARG A 19 1.28 5.00 -6.45
CA ARG A 19 2.41 4.46 -7.20
C ARG A 19 2.23 3.04 -7.70
N GLY A 20 1.22 2.32 -7.21
CA GLY A 20 0.81 1.03 -7.74
C GLY A 20 -0.10 1.13 -8.96
N LEU A 21 -0.74 2.29 -9.23
CA LEU A 21 -1.74 2.44 -10.30
C LEU A 21 -1.15 2.15 -11.69
N ASP A 22 0.06 2.62 -11.95
CA ASP A 22 0.74 2.45 -13.25
C ASP A 22 1.61 1.19 -13.32
N GLN A 23 1.60 0.35 -12.29
CA GLN A 23 2.44 -0.85 -12.23
C GLN A 23 1.64 -2.10 -12.60
N ALA A 24 2.25 -2.97 -13.41
CA ALA A 24 1.65 -4.26 -13.74
C ALA A 24 1.29 -5.05 -12.46
N GLY A 25 0.04 -5.48 -12.36
CA GLY A 25 -0.48 -6.19 -11.18
C GLY A 25 -0.59 -5.34 -9.91
N GLY A 26 -0.46 -4.01 -10.01
CA GLY A 26 -0.60 -3.11 -8.87
C GLY A 26 0.60 -3.10 -7.91
N LYS A 27 1.80 -3.47 -8.36
CA LYS A 27 2.98 -3.61 -7.50
C LYS A 27 3.27 -2.33 -6.74
N LEU A 28 3.44 -2.43 -5.42
CA LEU A 28 3.81 -1.29 -4.59
C LEU A 28 5.34 -1.25 -4.37
N PRO A 29 5.97 -0.07 -4.53
CA PRO A 29 7.42 0.06 -4.40
C PRO A 29 7.87 0.04 -2.94
N LEU A 30 9.08 -0.50 -2.68
CA LEU A 30 9.71 -0.49 -1.36
C LEU A 30 10.27 0.87 -0.94
N PHE A 31 10.53 1.75 -1.92
CA PHE A 31 11.13 3.07 -1.73
C PHE A 31 10.21 4.15 -2.27
N ASP A 32 10.20 5.33 -1.64
CA ASP A 32 9.47 6.52 -2.05
C ASP A 32 10.10 7.20 -3.29
N ASP A 33 9.52 8.32 -3.70
CA ASP A 33 9.96 9.15 -4.84
C ASP A 33 11.37 9.75 -4.65
N LYS A 34 11.85 9.81 -3.41
CA LYS A 34 13.16 10.33 -3.03
C LYS A 34 14.15 9.21 -2.68
N GLY A 35 13.80 7.95 -2.96
CA GLY A 35 14.65 6.79 -2.71
C GLY A 35 14.75 6.37 -1.24
N ARG A 36 13.91 6.91 -0.34
CA ARG A 36 13.85 6.45 1.06
C ARG A 36 12.94 5.24 1.18
N LYS A 37 13.26 4.31 2.08
CA LYS A 37 12.38 3.16 2.35
C LYS A 37 11.01 3.67 2.81
N VAL A 38 9.94 3.13 2.23
CA VAL A 38 8.58 3.36 2.74
C VAL A 38 8.49 2.79 4.15
N SER A 39 7.89 3.56 5.06
CA SER A 39 7.86 3.16 6.47
C SER A 39 7.02 1.90 6.68
N ASP A 40 7.51 0.98 7.50
CA ASP A 40 6.79 -0.26 7.83
C ASP A 40 5.42 0.03 8.44
N ARG A 41 5.25 1.18 9.12
CA ARG A 41 3.95 1.65 9.63
C ARG A 41 2.96 1.95 8.51
N THR A 42 3.41 2.61 7.44
CA THR A 42 2.57 2.87 6.25
C THR A 42 2.13 1.55 5.62
N VAL A 43 3.08 0.64 5.39
CA VAL A 43 2.81 -0.66 4.77
C VAL A 43 1.81 -1.46 5.59
N LYS A 44 2.08 -1.64 6.90
CA LYS A 44 1.19 -2.40 7.81
C LYS A 44 -0.21 -1.79 7.87
N SER A 45 -0.30 -0.47 8.01
CA SER A 45 -1.59 0.20 8.08
C SER A 45 -2.40 0.03 6.80
N CYS A 46 -1.80 0.18 5.62
CA CYS A 46 -2.51 -0.08 4.37
C CYS A 46 -2.95 -1.55 4.22
N ILE A 47 -2.20 -2.51 4.75
CA ILE A 47 -2.61 -3.92 4.77
C ILE A 47 -3.77 -4.14 5.74
N GLU A 48 -3.71 -3.57 6.94
CA GLU A 48 -4.76 -3.68 7.96
C GLU A 48 -6.10 -3.10 7.48
N HIS A 49 -6.07 -2.04 6.67
CA HIS A 49 -7.26 -1.48 6.05
C HIS A 49 -7.70 -2.20 4.76
N GLY A 50 -6.95 -3.20 4.30
CA GLY A 50 -7.26 -3.96 3.09
C GLY A 50 -6.96 -3.21 1.77
N TRP A 51 -6.18 -2.14 1.81
CA TRP A 51 -5.80 -1.34 0.63
C TRP A 51 -4.59 -1.94 -0.11
N ALA A 52 -3.79 -2.72 0.60
CA ALA A 52 -2.65 -3.43 0.03
C ALA A 52 -2.62 -4.85 0.56
N GLU A 53 -2.09 -5.78 -0.23
CA GLU A 53 -1.86 -7.15 0.21
C GLU A 53 -0.42 -7.59 -0.08
N PRO A 54 0.17 -8.47 0.75
CA PRO A 54 1.43 -9.13 0.43
C PRO A 54 1.37 -9.83 -0.93
N TRP A 55 2.36 -9.60 -1.78
CA TRP A 55 2.48 -10.30 -3.06
C TRP A 55 3.42 -11.50 -2.93
N PHE A 56 4.65 -11.28 -2.48
CA PHE A 56 5.66 -12.32 -2.41
C PHE A 56 6.50 -12.19 -1.14
N SER A 57 6.71 -13.32 -0.47
CA SER A 57 7.69 -13.44 0.62
C SER A 57 9.04 -13.78 0.03
N ASN A 58 10.01 -12.86 0.09
CA ASN A 58 11.37 -13.17 -0.33
C ASN A 58 12.05 -14.05 0.73
N PRO A 59 12.37 -15.34 0.46
CA PRO A 59 12.99 -16.22 1.45
C PRO A 59 14.39 -15.74 1.88
N LEU A 60 15.06 -14.91 1.07
CA LEU A 60 16.36 -14.32 1.39
C LEU A 60 16.25 -13.08 2.28
N LYS A 61 15.10 -12.39 2.25
CA LYS A 61 14.83 -11.18 3.04
C LYS A 61 13.36 -11.16 3.44
N PRO A 62 12.97 -11.94 4.47
CA PRO A 62 11.58 -12.09 4.87
C PRO A 62 10.97 -10.76 5.34
N ASP A 63 11.79 -9.83 5.84
CA ASP A 63 11.35 -8.50 6.27
C ASP A 63 11.05 -7.55 5.10
N TRP A 64 11.38 -7.94 3.86
CA TRP A 64 11.14 -7.13 2.66
C TRP A 64 9.82 -7.56 2.04
N LEU A 65 8.74 -7.11 2.67
CA LEU A 65 7.39 -7.36 2.20
C LEU A 65 7.12 -6.55 0.93
N ILE A 66 7.06 -7.23 -0.21
CA ILE A 66 6.56 -6.63 -1.45
C ILE A 66 5.05 -6.75 -1.43
N CYS A 67 4.35 -5.62 -1.55
CA CYS A 67 2.89 -5.57 -1.59
C CYS A 67 2.38 -5.25 -3.01
N LYS A 68 1.09 -5.45 -3.21
CA LYS A 68 0.33 -4.93 -4.36
C LYS A 68 -0.98 -4.29 -3.90
N LEU A 69 -1.53 -3.45 -4.77
CA LEU A 69 -2.88 -2.90 -4.62
C LEU A 69 -3.93 -4.00 -4.69
N THR A 70 -4.84 -3.96 -3.72
CA THR A 70 -6.16 -4.58 -3.84
C THR A 70 -7.07 -3.72 -4.70
N ASP A 71 -8.29 -4.18 -4.98
CA ASP A 71 -9.26 -3.37 -5.73
C ASP A 71 -9.73 -2.17 -4.91
N THR A 72 -10.03 -2.35 -3.63
CA THR A 72 -10.31 -1.23 -2.70
C THR A 72 -9.15 -0.23 -2.62
N GLY A 73 -7.90 -0.72 -2.63
CA GLY A 73 -6.73 0.14 -2.66
C GLY A 73 -6.58 0.94 -3.95
N ARG A 74 -7.02 0.38 -5.09
CA ARG A 74 -7.07 1.09 -6.37
C ARG A 74 -8.10 2.22 -6.32
N ASP A 75 -9.31 1.93 -5.81
CA ASP A 75 -10.37 2.93 -5.71
C ASP A 75 -9.90 4.14 -4.88
N ILE A 76 -9.35 3.88 -3.69
CA ILE A 76 -8.81 4.93 -2.79
C ILE A 76 -7.65 5.70 -3.41
N ALA A 77 -6.82 5.06 -4.24
CA ALA A 77 -5.69 5.72 -4.87
C ALA A 77 -6.12 6.69 -6.00
N GLN A 78 -7.33 6.55 -6.52
CA GLN A 78 -7.86 7.37 -7.61
C GLN A 78 -8.69 8.57 -7.14
N GLU A 79 -9.03 8.64 -5.84
CA GLU A 79 -9.64 9.82 -5.19
C GLU A 79 -8.64 10.98 -5.00
#